data_AF-A0A2E8YTL0-F1
#
_entry.id   AF-A0A2E8YTL0-F1
#
_cell.length_a   1.000
_cell.length_b   1.000
_cell.length_c   1.000
_cell.angle_alpha   90.00
_cell.angle_beta   90.00
_cell.angle_gamma   90.00
#
_symmetry.space_group_name_H-M   'P 1'
#
loop_
_entity.id
_entity.type
_entity.pdbx_description
1 polymer ?
#
loop_
_entity_poly.entity_id
_entity_poly.type
_entity_poly.pdbx_seq_one_letter_code
_entity_poly.pdbx_strand_id
1 'polypeptide(L)'
;MHEIRQRLSAWIAPSDAEDDQTVGLTGRSNWLGTLGDLIAVGTVLYVAVNAAFGGKANAAILASALALIAIVFMVWNILLQRSFQRETARTRAATHLVQTHTKLRDASAALLNEELDDYTVHVAEAARELSRYFTAATFNTCRVAIQLVSNPTGGAIDGAYVRPLCRSDQPEHDQRSQARLREPALVGRNTDFFDILTGKRRVFFSNDIYRVRNYENSHFDVTVDPKKYPYRSTIVWPIQGPAVRRSPVSGVDESQGSEGAAGDDKSEDEGVDIVGFLSVDARAAGAFTRALDVPTGKFVSAALHSSLSGYIEARLASVASREGGGPKPSGSEES
;
A
#
# COMPACT_ATOMS: atom_id res chain seq x y z
N MET A 1 3.06 16.39 -26.04
CA MET A 1 3.22 14.91 -25.92
C MET A 1 4.63 14.43 -26.23
N HIS A 2 5.28 14.86 -27.31
CA HIS A 2 6.64 14.42 -27.65
C HIS A 2 7.72 14.92 -26.66
N GLU A 3 7.58 16.15 -26.16
CA GLU A 3 8.49 16.79 -25.21
C GLU A 3 8.42 16.19 -23.79
N ILE A 4 7.23 15.71 -23.37
CA ILE A 4 7.04 14.98 -22.11
C ILE A 4 7.71 13.61 -22.18
N ARG A 5 7.66 12.93 -23.35
CA ARG A 5 8.39 11.67 -23.59
C ARG A 5 9.91 11.85 -23.52
N GLN A 6 10.45 12.93 -24.09
CA GLN A 6 11.90 13.19 -24.06
C GLN A 6 12.41 13.53 -22.65
N ARG A 7 11.62 14.25 -21.85
CA ARG A 7 11.97 14.53 -20.44
C ARG A 7 11.89 13.29 -19.54
N LEU A 8 10.96 12.37 -19.81
CA LEU A 8 10.87 11.08 -19.11
C LEU A 8 12.00 10.12 -19.51
N SER A 9 12.40 10.06 -20.78
CA SER A 9 13.51 9.19 -21.22
C SER A 9 14.87 9.63 -20.69
N ALA A 10 15.09 10.95 -20.53
CA ALA A 10 16.31 11.48 -19.91
C ALA A 10 16.40 11.20 -18.39
N TRP A 11 15.27 10.86 -17.75
CA TRP A 11 15.19 10.57 -16.32
C TRP A 11 15.25 9.06 -16.01
N ILE A 12 15.04 8.20 -17.01
CA ILE A 12 14.99 6.73 -16.91
C ILE A 12 16.31 6.09 -17.40
N ALA A 13 17.36 6.86 -17.66
CA ALA A 13 18.67 6.27 -17.92
C ALA A 13 19.11 5.46 -16.68
N PRO A 14 19.35 4.14 -16.80
CA PRO A 14 19.79 3.33 -15.68
C PRO A 14 21.20 3.80 -15.32
N SER A 15 21.37 4.33 -14.11
CA SER A 15 22.69 4.39 -13.48
C SER A 15 23.10 2.95 -13.26
N ASP A 16 24.09 2.51 -14.03
CA ASP A 16 24.70 1.19 -13.87
C ASP A 16 25.12 0.97 -12.42
N ALA A 17 24.95 -0.30 -12.02
CA ALA A 17 25.18 -0.80 -10.69
C ALA A 17 26.65 -0.68 -10.28
N GLU A 18 26.93 0.11 -9.25
CA GLU A 18 28.11 -0.05 -8.41
C GLU A 18 27.75 0.18 -6.92
N ASP A 19 27.96 -0.88 -6.14
CA ASP A 19 28.22 -0.96 -4.69
C ASP A 19 27.28 -0.27 -3.68
N ASP A 20 26.29 -1.07 -3.24
CA ASP A 20 25.43 -0.87 -2.06
C ASP A 20 26.17 -1.07 -0.71
N GLN A 21 27.51 -0.93 -0.66
CA GLN A 21 28.30 -0.98 0.58
C GLN A 21 28.85 0.39 1.03
N THR A 22 28.74 1.45 0.22
CA THR A 22 29.34 2.77 0.54
C THR A 22 28.42 3.75 1.26
N VAL A 23 27.11 3.47 1.32
CA VAL A 23 26.11 4.36 1.97
C VAL A 23 26.28 4.40 3.49
N GLY A 24 26.92 3.39 4.09
CA GLY A 24 27.23 3.37 5.53
C GLY A 24 28.41 4.27 5.94
N LEU A 25 29.34 4.59 5.03
CA LEU A 25 30.58 5.31 5.33
C LEU A 25 30.52 6.81 5.02
N THR A 26 29.71 7.22 4.05
CA THR A 26 29.48 8.64 3.72
C THR A 26 28.66 9.39 4.78
N GLY A 27 27.85 8.68 5.57
CA GLY A 27 27.13 9.26 6.72
C GLY A 27 28.07 9.69 7.87
N ARG A 28 29.21 9.02 8.05
CA ARG A 28 30.18 9.33 9.11
C ARG A 28 31.07 10.53 8.79
N SER A 29 31.43 10.75 7.53
CA SER A 29 32.24 11.91 7.12
C SER A 29 31.47 13.23 7.20
N ASN A 30 30.16 13.22 6.91
CA ASN A 30 29.31 14.42 7.00
C ASN A 30 29.08 14.92 8.43
N TRP A 31 29.16 14.04 9.44
CA TRP A 31 29.01 14.45 10.84
C TRP A 31 30.23 15.24 11.35
N LEU A 32 31.44 14.87 10.92
CA LEU A 32 32.66 15.63 11.26
C LEU A 32 32.68 17.00 10.59
N GLY A 33 32.21 17.12 9.34
CA GLY A 33 32.07 18.40 8.66
C GLY A 33 31.07 19.34 9.36
N THR A 34 29.88 18.82 9.68
CA THR A 34 28.85 19.60 10.40
C THR A 34 29.28 19.99 11.81
N LEU A 35 30.08 19.17 12.50
CA LEU A 35 30.67 19.52 13.80
C LEU A 35 31.69 20.67 13.65
N GLY A 36 32.54 20.61 12.61
CA GLY A 36 33.52 21.66 12.30
C GLY A 36 32.87 23.01 12.02
N ASP A 37 31.81 23.03 11.22
CA ASP A 37 31.05 24.25 10.90
C ASP A 37 30.37 24.84 12.15
N LEU A 38 29.85 23.99 13.03
CA LEU A 38 29.25 24.41 14.31
C LEU A 38 30.27 25.06 15.24
N ILE A 39 31.48 24.50 15.32
CA ILE A 39 32.58 25.08 16.10
C ILE A 39 32.99 26.44 15.52
N ALA A 40 33.11 26.55 14.20
CA ALA A 40 33.47 27.80 13.52
C ALA A 40 32.43 28.90 13.78
N VAL A 41 31.15 28.59 13.57
CA VAL A 41 30.05 29.55 13.83
C VAL A 41 29.99 29.92 15.31
N GLY A 42 30.10 28.96 16.22
CA GLY A 42 30.09 29.21 17.67
C GLY A 42 31.24 30.12 18.11
N THR A 43 32.42 29.96 17.50
CA THR A 43 33.61 30.77 17.80
C THR A 43 33.44 32.22 17.33
N VAL A 44 32.94 32.43 16.11
CA VAL A 44 32.67 33.77 15.56
C VAL A 44 31.61 34.49 16.39
N LEU A 45 30.53 33.80 16.77
CA LEU A 45 29.46 34.36 17.59
C LEU A 45 29.96 34.72 19.00
N TYR A 46 30.77 33.87 19.61
CA TYR A 46 31.40 34.16 20.91
C TYR A 46 32.25 35.44 20.84
N VAL A 47 33.13 35.55 19.84
CA VAL A 47 33.99 36.73 19.67
C VAL A 47 33.17 38.00 19.45
N ALA A 48 32.14 37.94 18.60
CA ALA A 48 31.29 39.10 18.31
C ALA A 48 30.52 39.59 19.54
N VAL A 49 29.96 38.66 20.34
CA VAL A 49 29.23 39.02 21.56
C VAL A 49 30.18 39.53 22.65
N ASN A 50 31.36 38.93 22.80
CA ASN A 50 32.33 39.42 23.79
C ASN A 50 32.83 40.84 23.46
N ALA A 51 33.00 41.14 22.16
CA ALA A 51 33.33 42.48 21.68
C ALA A 51 32.17 43.48 21.90
N ALA A 52 30.93 43.08 21.64
CA ALA A 52 29.75 43.95 21.77
C ALA A 52 29.42 44.34 23.22
N PHE A 53 29.70 43.46 24.20
CA PHE A 53 29.42 43.71 25.62
C PHE A 53 30.65 44.16 26.43
N GLY A 54 31.74 44.52 25.76
CA GLY A 54 32.94 45.08 26.40
C GLY A 54 33.51 44.21 27.52
N GLY A 55 33.42 42.88 27.39
CA GLY A 55 33.90 41.92 28.39
C GLY A 55 33.12 41.86 29.71
N LYS A 56 31.96 42.55 29.83
CA LYS A 56 31.12 42.55 31.05
C LYS A 56 30.02 41.50 31.04
N ALA A 57 29.82 40.81 29.91
CA ALA A 57 28.87 39.70 29.85
C ALA A 57 29.37 38.58 30.76
N ASN A 58 28.52 38.12 31.68
CA ASN A 58 28.85 37.01 32.56
C ASN A 58 29.12 35.78 31.68
N ALA A 59 30.36 35.30 31.65
CA ALA A 59 30.81 34.29 30.69
C ALA A 59 29.94 33.03 30.69
N ALA A 60 29.35 32.69 31.84
CA ALA A 60 28.39 31.60 31.98
C ALA A 60 27.07 31.82 31.22
N ILE A 61 26.56 33.05 31.17
CA ILE A 61 25.35 33.41 30.41
C ILE A 61 25.63 33.34 28.91
N LEU A 62 26.81 33.80 28.49
CA LEU A 62 27.20 33.74 27.09
C LEU A 62 27.41 32.29 26.61
N ALA A 63 28.11 31.48 27.41
CA ALA A 63 28.34 30.07 27.11
C ALA A 63 27.03 29.27 27.02
N SER A 64 26.08 29.51 27.92
CA SER A 64 24.77 28.85 27.90
C SER A 64 23.92 29.26 26.69
N ALA A 65 23.94 30.54 26.30
CA ALA A 65 23.26 31.01 25.09
C ALA A 65 23.82 30.35 23.82
N LEU A 66 25.15 30.26 23.70
CA LEU A 66 25.81 29.59 22.57
C LEU A 66 25.50 28.09 22.53
N ALA A 67 25.50 27.43 23.69
CA ALA A 67 25.14 26.02 23.78
C ALA A 67 23.68 25.78 23.34
N LEU A 68 22.75 26.65 23.74
CA LEU A 68 21.35 26.56 23.31
C LEU A 68 21.21 26.74 21.78
N ILE A 69 21.89 27.73 21.21
CA ILE A 69 21.90 27.96 19.76
C ILE A 69 22.44 26.74 19.02
N ALA A 70 23.54 26.15 19.50
CA ALA A 70 24.12 24.95 18.91
C ALA A 70 23.14 23.76 18.95
N ILE A 71 22.43 23.56 20.07
CA ILE A 71 21.41 22.52 20.20
C ILE A 71 20.25 22.77 19.22
N VAL A 72 19.74 23.99 19.14
CA VAL A 72 18.65 24.35 18.21
C VAL A 72 19.08 24.10 16.77
N PHE A 73 20.31 24.51 16.40
CA PHE A 73 20.85 24.29 15.06
C PHE A 73 21.06 22.80 14.75
N MET A 74 21.53 22.01 15.72
CA MET A 74 21.67 20.56 15.55
C MET A 74 20.31 19.89 15.35
N VAL A 75 19.31 20.23 16.17
CA VAL A 75 17.93 19.74 16.02
C VAL A 75 17.36 20.15 14.66
N TRP A 76 17.54 21.41 14.26
CA TRP A 76 17.12 21.91 12.96
C TRP A 76 17.72 21.12 11.80
N ASN A 77 19.03 20.86 11.81
CA ASN A 77 19.70 20.06 10.79
C ASN A 77 19.20 18.61 10.76
N ILE A 78 18.96 17.99 11.92
CA ILE A 78 18.38 16.64 11.99
C ILE A 78 16.97 16.64 11.36
N LEU A 79 16.16 17.65 11.66
CA LEU A 79 14.83 17.78 11.07
C LEU A 79 14.91 18.00 9.55
N LEU A 80 15.84 18.83 9.08
CA LEU A 80 16.04 19.13 7.67
C LEU A 80 16.57 17.92 6.88
N GLN A 81 17.51 17.17 7.45
CA GLN A 81 17.97 15.90 6.88
C GLN A 81 16.82 14.89 6.81
N ARG A 82 16.02 14.77 7.87
CA ARG A 82 14.83 13.90 7.86
C ARG A 82 13.81 14.32 6.80
N SER A 83 13.56 15.62 6.61
CA SER A 83 12.66 16.07 5.55
C SER A 83 13.22 15.78 4.16
N PHE A 84 14.51 16.01 3.96
CA PHE A 84 15.17 15.74 2.67
C PHE A 84 15.19 14.25 2.32
N GLN A 85 15.48 13.38 3.30
CA GLN A 85 15.43 11.93 3.13
C GLN A 85 14.02 11.45 2.80
N ARG A 86 12.99 12.00 3.46
CA ARG A 86 11.59 11.69 3.16
C ARG A 86 11.22 12.08 1.73
N GLU A 87 11.63 13.26 1.29
CA GLU A 87 11.32 13.72 -0.07
C GLU A 87 12.05 12.90 -1.14
N THR A 88 13.33 12.61 -0.91
CA THR A 88 14.11 11.72 -1.79
C THR A 88 13.49 10.32 -1.87
N ALA A 89 13.05 9.77 -0.74
CA ALA A 89 12.39 8.47 -0.68
C ALA A 89 11.06 8.47 -1.43
N ARG A 90 10.29 9.57 -1.37
CA ARG A 90 9.04 9.72 -2.13
C ARG A 90 9.28 9.79 -3.63
N THR A 91 10.31 10.50 -4.07
CA THR A 91 10.69 10.55 -5.49
C THR A 91 11.07 9.17 -6.00
N ARG A 92 11.84 8.40 -5.21
CA ARG A 92 12.15 6.99 -5.53
C ARG A 92 10.91 6.11 -5.54
N ALA A 93 10.01 6.30 -4.57
CA ALA A 93 8.75 5.59 -4.52
C ALA A 93 7.93 5.87 -5.80
N ALA A 94 7.83 7.13 -6.24
CA ALA A 94 7.07 7.51 -7.43
C ALA A 94 7.50 6.73 -8.70
N THR A 95 8.78 6.40 -8.85
CA THR A 95 9.26 5.53 -9.94
C THR A 95 8.59 4.17 -9.94
N HIS A 96 8.43 3.54 -8.77
CA HIS A 96 7.71 2.27 -8.64
C HIS A 96 6.22 2.38 -8.94
N LEU A 97 5.61 3.54 -8.68
CA LEU A 97 4.21 3.78 -9.06
C LEU A 97 4.05 3.88 -10.59
N VAL A 98 5.01 4.50 -11.28
CA VAL A 98 5.04 4.55 -12.76
C VAL A 98 5.26 3.14 -13.34
N GLN A 99 6.14 2.34 -12.74
CA GLN A 99 6.36 0.95 -13.14
C GLN A 99 5.10 0.11 -12.91
N THR A 100 4.42 0.27 -11.78
CA THR A 100 3.12 -0.35 -11.51
C THR A 100 2.13 -0.03 -12.62
N HIS A 101 1.98 1.25 -12.98
CA HIS A 101 1.07 1.66 -14.06
C HIS A 101 1.43 1.00 -15.39
N THR A 102 2.72 0.89 -15.70
CA THR A 102 3.21 0.22 -16.92
C THR A 102 2.81 -1.25 -16.92
N LYS A 103 3.03 -1.96 -15.81
CA LYS A 103 2.66 -3.38 -15.66
C LYS A 103 1.15 -3.61 -15.74
N LEU A 104 0.33 -2.72 -15.19
CA LEU A 104 -1.14 -2.81 -15.34
C LEU A 104 -1.62 -2.55 -16.77
N ARG A 105 -0.94 -1.66 -17.49
CA ARG A 105 -1.19 -1.44 -18.91
C ARG A 105 -0.83 -2.68 -19.73
N ASP A 106 0.33 -3.28 -19.46
CA ASP A 106 0.79 -4.50 -20.14
C ASP A 106 -0.14 -5.68 -19.82
N ALA A 107 -0.62 -5.81 -18.58
CA ALA A 107 -1.69 -6.75 -18.20
C ALA A 107 -2.95 -6.54 -19.06
N SER A 108 -3.39 -5.29 -19.20
CA SER A 108 -4.57 -4.96 -20.00
C SER A 108 -4.38 -5.30 -21.49
N ALA A 109 -3.15 -5.19 -22.03
CA ALA A 109 -2.83 -5.62 -23.38
C ALA A 109 -2.88 -7.16 -23.53
N ALA A 110 -2.33 -7.91 -22.56
CA ALA A 110 -2.42 -9.37 -22.54
C ALA A 110 -3.89 -9.85 -22.50
N LEU A 111 -4.75 -9.17 -21.73
CA LEU A 111 -6.18 -9.46 -21.70
C LEU A 111 -6.85 -9.30 -23.06
N LEU A 112 -6.50 -8.26 -23.83
CA LEU A 112 -7.02 -8.02 -25.17
C LEU A 112 -6.57 -9.09 -26.18
N ASN A 113 -5.43 -9.73 -25.94
CA ASN A 113 -4.93 -10.85 -26.74
C ASN A 113 -5.45 -12.21 -26.25
N GLU A 114 -6.37 -12.23 -25.28
CA GLU A 114 -6.91 -13.45 -24.64
C GLU A 114 -5.85 -14.29 -23.90
N GLU A 115 -4.70 -13.70 -23.57
CA GLU A 115 -3.58 -14.34 -22.87
C GLU A 115 -3.76 -14.25 -21.34
N LEU A 116 -4.76 -14.96 -20.83
CA LEU A 116 -5.18 -14.88 -19.42
C LEU A 116 -4.09 -15.25 -18.40
N ASP A 117 -3.13 -16.10 -18.78
CA ASP A 117 -2.04 -16.47 -17.89
C ASP A 117 -0.99 -15.35 -17.81
N ASP A 118 -0.68 -14.70 -18.93
CA ASP A 118 0.24 -13.55 -18.96
C ASP A 118 -0.36 -12.31 -18.29
N TYR A 119 -1.69 -12.14 -18.37
CA TYR A 119 -2.41 -11.16 -17.55
C TYR A 119 -2.05 -11.29 -16.06
N THR A 120 -2.13 -12.52 -15.52
CA THR A 120 -1.88 -12.74 -14.09
C THR A 120 -0.43 -12.48 -13.71
N VAL A 121 0.52 -12.75 -14.61
CA VAL A 121 1.95 -12.45 -14.42
C VAL A 121 2.15 -10.94 -14.29
N HIS A 122 1.61 -10.15 -15.22
CA HIS A 122 1.77 -8.69 -15.19
C HIS A 122 1.06 -8.04 -13.98
N VAL A 123 -0.09 -8.55 -13.56
CA VAL A 123 -0.74 -8.09 -12.30
C VAL A 123 0.10 -8.44 -11.08
N ALA A 124 0.76 -9.60 -11.06
CA ALA A 124 1.72 -9.96 -10.02
C ALA A 124 2.94 -9.03 -10.00
N GLU A 125 3.51 -8.70 -11.16
CA GLU A 125 4.60 -7.73 -11.27
C GLU A 125 4.16 -6.34 -10.78
N ALA A 126 2.95 -5.89 -11.12
CA ALA A 126 2.37 -4.66 -10.61
C ALA A 126 2.27 -4.66 -9.07
N ALA A 127 1.84 -5.77 -8.47
CA ALA A 127 1.80 -5.92 -7.02
C ALA A 127 3.20 -5.85 -6.38
N ARG A 128 4.23 -6.40 -7.04
CA ARG A 128 5.64 -6.28 -6.58
C ARG A 128 6.12 -4.84 -6.59
N GLU A 129 5.85 -4.10 -7.66
CA GLU A 129 6.21 -2.70 -7.75
C GLU A 129 5.44 -1.84 -6.73
N LEU A 130 4.17 -2.12 -6.48
CA LEU A 130 3.43 -1.49 -5.38
C LEU A 130 4.05 -1.79 -4.01
N SER A 131 4.51 -3.01 -3.80
CA SER A 131 5.25 -3.38 -2.57
C SER A 131 6.50 -2.54 -2.39
N ARG A 132 7.26 -2.32 -3.46
CA ARG A 132 8.46 -1.47 -3.47
C ARG A 132 8.11 0.00 -3.24
N TYR A 133 7.03 0.49 -3.87
CA TYR A 133 6.48 1.82 -3.63
C TYR A 133 6.20 2.04 -2.14
N PHE A 134 5.36 1.20 -1.54
CA PHE A 134 4.97 1.37 -0.12
C PHE A 134 6.16 1.16 0.81
N THR A 135 7.08 0.25 0.46
CA THR A 135 8.30 0.06 1.26
C THR A 135 9.19 1.29 1.25
N ALA A 136 9.39 1.91 0.09
CA ALA A 136 10.15 3.15 -0.04
C ALA A 136 9.45 4.34 0.63
N ALA A 137 8.12 4.45 0.48
CA ALA A 137 7.34 5.56 1.03
C ALA A 137 7.24 5.53 2.56
N THR A 138 7.10 4.34 3.14
CA THR A 138 6.86 4.15 4.58
C THR A 138 8.13 3.80 5.36
N PHE A 139 9.24 3.48 4.68
CA PHE A 139 10.46 2.91 5.27
C PHE A 139 10.23 1.59 6.03
N ASN A 140 9.18 0.86 5.69
CA ASN A 140 8.84 -0.43 6.30
C ASN A 140 8.65 -1.48 5.20
N THR A 141 9.14 -2.70 5.39
CA THR A 141 8.88 -3.77 4.42
C THR A 141 7.37 -4.02 4.33
N CYS A 142 6.81 -3.75 3.15
CA CYS A 142 5.41 -3.95 2.85
C CYS A 142 5.20 -5.19 1.98
N ARG A 143 4.08 -5.89 2.22
CA ARG A 143 3.52 -6.90 1.30
C ARG A 143 2.27 -6.32 0.65
N VAL A 144 2.08 -6.61 -0.63
CA VAL A 144 0.85 -6.29 -1.36
C VAL A 144 0.18 -7.58 -1.79
N ALA A 145 -1.14 -7.63 -1.63
CA ALA A 145 -1.98 -8.69 -2.18
C ALA A 145 -3.12 -8.07 -2.99
N ILE A 146 -3.42 -8.69 -4.13
CA ILE A 146 -4.62 -8.41 -4.91
C ILE A 146 -5.48 -9.66 -4.81
N GLN A 147 -6.71 -9.49 -4.36
CA GLN A 147 -7.64 -10.59 -4.17
C GLN A 147 -8.95 -10.33 -4.92
N LEU A 148 -9.57 -11.39 -5.43
CA LEU A 148 -10.85 -11.35 -6.11
C LEU A 148 -11.95 -11.81 -5.16
N VAL A 149 -13.08 -11.11 -5.18
CA VAL A 149 -14.30 -11.59 -4.52
C VAL A 149 -14.93 -12.64 -5.44
N SER A 150 -15.40 -13.73 -4.87
CA SER A 150 -16.13 -14.76 -5.57
C SER A 150 -17.47 -14.96 -4.86
N ASN A 151 -18.50 -15.19 -5.67
CA ASN A 151 -19.92 -15.26 -5.30
C ASN A 151 -20.61 -13.89 -5.07
N PRO A 152 -20.78 -13.06 -6.13
CA PRO A 152 -21.53 -11.79 -6.06
C PRO A 152 -23.05 -11.95 -6.21
N THR A 153 -23.56 -13.11 -6.62
CA THR A 153 -24.99 -13.31 -6.93
C THR A 153 -25.78 -13.76 -5.70
N GLY A 154 -26.36 -12.78 -4.99
CA GLY A 154 -27.59 -12.95 -4.20
C GLY A 154 -27.52 -13.73 -2.89
N GLY A 155 -26.32 -14.13 -2.44
CA GLY A 155 -26.13 -14.74 -1.11
C GLY A 155 -25.86 -13.70 -0.02
N ALA A 156 -26.19 -14.02 1.22
CA ALA A 156 -25.73 -13.25 2.39
C ALA A 156 -24.20 -13.09 2.37
N ILE A 157 -23.69 -11.93 2.79
CA ILE A 157 -22.26 -11.59 2.87
C ILE A 157 -21.45 -12.70 3.59
N ASP A 158 -22.09 -13.44 4.49
CA ASP A 158 -21.52 -14.57 5.24
C ASP A 158 -21.03 -15.74 4.35
N GLY A 159 -21.56 -15.88 3.14
CA GLY A 159 -21.13 -16.90 2.17
C GLY A 159 -20.12 -16.41 1.13
N ALA A 160 -19.75 -15.12 1.16
CA ALA A 160 -18.77 -14.56 0.23
C ALA A 160 -17.35 -15.02 0.60
N TYR A 161 -16.53 -15.27 -0.42
CA TYR A 161 -15.14 -15.63 -0.22
C TYR A 161 -14.22 -14.81 -1.10
N VAL A 162 -13.01 -14.61 -0.60
CA VAL A 162 -11.96 -13.84 -1.24
C VAL A 162 -10.83 -14.79 -1.63
N ARG A 163 -10.44 -14.78 -2.90
CA ARG A 163 -9.34 -15.59 -3.42
C ARG A 163 -8.16 -14.70 -3.80
N PRO A 164 -6.93 -14.98 -3.34
CA PRO A 164 -5.77 -14.22 -3.78
C PRO A 164 -5.51 -14.45 -5.28
N LEU A 165 -5.48 -13.37 -6.05
CA LEU A 165 -5.02 -13.38 -7.44
C LEU A 165 -3.49 -13.37 -7.47
N CYS A 166 -2.87 -12.49 -6.69
CA CYS A 166 -1.42 -12.43 -6.54
C CYS A 166 -0.98 -11.87 -5.18
N ARG A 167 0.28 -12.12 -4.84
CA ARG A 167 0.99 -11.47 -3.72
C ARG A 167 2.40 -11.08 -4.17
N SER A 168 2.89 -9.96 -3.66
CA SER A 168 4.22 -9.44 -4.01
C SER A 168 5.37 -10.30 -3.51
N ASP A 169 5.17 -11.05 -2.43
CA ASP A 169 6.18 -11.92 -1.80
C ASP A 169 6.20 -13.35 -2.38
N GLN A 170 5.38 -13.66 -3.38
CA GLN A 170 5.40 -14.97 -4.03
C GLN A 170 6.47 -15.07 -5.12
N PRO A 171 7.28 -16.15 -5.10
CA PRO A 171 8.22 -16.43 -6.18
C PRO A 171 7.47 -16.72 -7.49
N GLU A 172 8.05 -16.30 -8.61
CA GLU A 172 7.43 -16.37 -9.95
C GLU A 172 6.98 -17.79 -10.35
N HIS A 173 7.79 -18.78 -10.01
CA HIS A 173 7.50 -20.19 -10.31
C HIS A 173 6.23 -20.71 -9.61
N ASP A 174 5.85 -20.14 -8.46
CA ASP A 174 4.68 -20.56 -7.68
C ASP A 174 3.40 -19.81 -8.05
N GLN A 175 3.49 -18.72 -8.82
CA GLN A 175 2.31 -17.93 -9.20
C GLN A 175 1.39 -18.71 -10.16
N ARG A 176 1.96 -19.45 -11.11
CA ARG A 176 1.21 -20.29 -12.06
C ARG A 176 0.56 -21.51 -11.40
N SER A 177 1.21 -22.07 -10.37
CA SER A 177 0.80 -23.34 -9.75
C SER A 177 -0.13 -23.15 -8.54
N GLN A 178 -0.02 -22.05 -7.78
CA GLN A 178 -0.74 -21.89 -6.52
C GLN A 178 -2.06 -21.10 -6.61
N ALA A 179 -2.36 -20.40 -7.71
CA ALA A 179 -3.67 -19.78 -7.91
C ALA A 179 -4.83 -20.82 -7.84
N ARG A 180 -4.51 -22.09 -8.13
CA ARG A 180 -5.44 -23.23 -8.08
C ARG A 180 -5.51 -23.94 -6.71
N LEU A 181 -4.57 -23.68 -5.79
CA LEU A 181 -4.39 -24.47 -4.56
C LEU A 181 -4.66 -23.72 -3.26
N ARG A 182 -4.95 -22.42 -3.31
CA ARG A 182 -5.22 -21.64 -2.10
C ARG A 182 -6.68 -21.69 -1.70
N GLU A 183 -6.90 -22.13 -0.47
CA GLU A 183 -8.21 -22.11 0.17
C GLU A 183 -8.78 -20.69 0.17
N PRO A 184 -10.01 -20.51 -0.31
CA PRO A 184 -10.70 -19.23 -0.23
C PRO A 184 -10.79 -18.71 1.21
N ALA A 185 -10.57 -17.41 1.40
CA ALA A 185 -10.80 -16.73 2.66
C ALA A 185 -12.29 -16.42 2.81
N LEU A 186 -12.94 -16.94 3.84
CA LEU A 186 -14.33 -16.57 4.15
C LEU A 186 -14.38 -15.12 4.63
N VAL A 187 -15.20 -14.29 3.96
CA VAL A 187 -15.34 -12.86 4.30
C VAL A 187 -15.84 -12.68 5.74
N GLY A 188 -16.85 -13.45 6.15
CA GLY A 188 -17.45 -13.33 7.49
C GLY A 188 -16.48 -13.58 8.66
N ARG A 189 -15.28 -14.13 8.40
CA ARG A 189 -14.21 -14.37 9.38
C ARG A 189 -12.97 -13.51 9.13
N ASN A 190 -13.11 -12.44 8.36
CA ASN A 190 -12.03 -11.50 8.14
C ASN A 190 -12.55 -10.07 8.28
N THR A 191 -12.19 -9.42 9.39
CA THR A 191 -12.68 -8.08 9.76
C THR A 191 -12.37 -7.05 8.68
N ASP A 192 -11.22 -7.18 8.01
CA ASP A 192 -10.77 -6.23 6.99
C ASP A 192 -11.70 -6.18 5.76
N PHE A 193 -12.18 -7.34 5.28
CA PHE A 193 -13.11 -7.45 4.15
C PHE A 193 -14.56 -7.27 4.59
N PHE A 194 -14.94 -7.84 5.73
CA PHE A 194 -16.31 -7.81 6.23
C PHE A 194 -16.79 -6.38 6.49
N ASP A 195 -15.98 -5.56 7.16
CA ASP A 195 -16.33 -4.16 7.43
C ASP A 195 -16.52 -3.35 6.15
N ILE A 196 -15.82 -3.69 5.07
CA ILE A 196 -15.96 -3.01 3.77
C ILE A 196 -17.22 -3.49 3.05
N LEU A 197 -17.44 -4.81 2.96
CA LEU A 197 -18.58 -5.39 2.24
C LEU A 197 -19.92 -5.08 2.91
N THR A 198 -19.95 -4.99 4.24
CA THR A 198 -21.15 -4.57 4.99
C THR A 198 -21.37 -3.05 5.00
N GLY A 199 -20.52 -2.28 4.31
CA GLY A 199 -20.64 -0.82 4.23
C GLY A 199 -20.27 -0.06 5.51
N LYS A 200 -19.83 -0.74 6.58
CA LYS A 200 -19.35 -0.11 7.82
C LYS A 200 -18.15 0.80 7.58
N ARG A 201 -17.31 0.46 6.59
CA ARG A 201 -16.12 1.23 6.22
C ARG A 201 -15.98 1.32 4.71
N ARG A 202 -15.45 2.44 4.21
CA ARG A 202 -15.08 2.59 2.79
C ARG A 202 -13.70 2.00 2.48
N VAL A 203 -12.83 1.96 3.49
CA VAL A 203 -11.46 1.44 3.47
C VAL A 203 -11.21 0.89 4.86
N PHE A 204 -10.60 -0.28 4.97
CA PHE A 204 -10.10 -0.76 6.25
C PHE A 204 -8.68 -0.21 6.44
N PHE A 205 -8.45 0.52 7.53
CA PHE A 205 -7.15 1.10 7.86
C PHE A 205 -6.84 0.80 9.31
N SER A 206 -5.74 0.10 9.56
CA SER A 206 -5.21 -0.12 10.90
C SER A 206 -3.70 0.03 10.91
N ASN A 207 -3.20 0.90 11.79
CA ASN A 207 -1.78 1.05 12.06
C ASN A 207 -1.30 0.23 13.26
N ASP A 208 -2.20 -0.51 13.91
CA ASP A 208 -1.85 -1.45 14.98
C ASP A 208 -3.02 -2.43 15.13
N ILE A 209 -2.97 -3.53 14.38
CA ILE A 209 -4.04 -4.55 14.34
C ILE A 209 -4.32 -5.14 15.74
N TYR A 210 -3.33 -5.19 16.63
CA TYR A 210 -3.53 -5.75 17.98
C TYR A 210 -4.35 -4.82 18.87
N ARG A 211 -4.52 -3.55 18.47
CA ARG A 211 -5.41 -2.60 19.13
C ARG A 211 -6.81 -2.58 18.53
N VAL A 212 -7.03 -3.31 17.44
CA VAL A 212 -8.36 -3.45 16.85
C VAL A 212 -9.13 -4.49 17.66
N ARG A 213 -10.21 -4.05 18.31
CA ARG A 213 -11.07 -4.91 19.12
C ARG A 213 -11.75 -5.95 18.22
N ASN A 214 -11.73 -7.22 18.63
CA ASN A 214 -12.34 -8.34 17.92
C ASN A 214 -11.84 -8.47 16.47
N TYR A 215 -10.54 -8.21 16.24
CA TYR A 215 -9.95 -8.41 14.92
C TYR A 215 -9.81 -9.90 14.62
N GLU A 216 -10.41 -10.32 13.51
CA GLU A 216 -10.37 -11.66 12.98
C GLU A 216 -9.77 -11.65 11.57
N ASN A 217 -8.98 -12.67 11.25
CA ASN A 217 -8.48 -12.91 9.91
C ASN A 217 -8.62 -14.39 9.57
N SER A 218 -9.21 -14.71 8.42
CA SER A 218 -9.55 -16.09 8.06
C SER A 218 -8.33 -17.00 7.90
N HIS A 219 -7.14 -16.44 7.68
CA HIS A 219 -5.89 -17.19 7.59
C HIS A 219 -5.11 -17.24 8.91
N PHE A 220 -5.50 -16.43 9.89
CA PHE A 220 -4.80 -16.34 11.15
C PHE A 220 -5.71 -15.81 12.27
N ASP A 221 -5.91 -16.62 13.30
CA ASP A 221 -6.57 -16.15 14.51
C ASP A 221 -5.59 -15.33 15.37
N VAL A 222 -5.67 -14.00 15.25
CA VAL A 222 -4.84 -13.05 15.99
C VAL A 222 -5.09 -13.13 17.51
N THR A 223 -6.23 -13.65 17.94
CA THR A 223 -6.58 -13.78 19.36
C THR A 223 -5.86 -14.95 20.04
N VAL A 224 -5.49 -15.98 19.26
CA VAL A 224 -4.87 -17.21 19.77
C VAL A 224 -3.35 -17.07 19.90
N ASP A 225 -2.69 -16.42 18.94
CA ASP A 225 -1.24 -16.17 19.03
C ASP A 225 -0.82 -14.88 18.32
N PRO A 226 -0.95 -13.72 18.97
CA PRO A 226 -0.59 -12.44 18.36
C PRO A 226 0.85 -12.44 17.83
N LYS A 227 1.78 -13.14 18.48
CA LYS A 227 3.21 -13.15 18.13
C LYS A 227 3.52 -13.85 16.82
N LYS A 228 2.60 -14.68 16.30
CA LYS A 228 2.78 -15.40 15.03
C LYS A 228 2.24 -14.65 13.82
N TYR A 229 1.35 -13.67 13.99
CA TYR A 229 0.92 -12.86 12.86
C TYR A 229 2.05 -11.90 12.46
N PRO A 230 2.58 -11.97 11.23
CA PRO A 230 3.82 -11.29 10.87
C PRO A 230 3.64 -9.79 10.58
N TYR A 231 2.41 -9.28 10.54
CA TYR A 231 2.10 -7.88 10.23
C TYR A 231 1.50 -7.17 11.42
N ARG A 232 1.68 -5.85 11.51
CA ARG A 232 1.09 -5.01 12.57
C ARG A 232 0.25 -3.87 12.05
N SER A 233 0.48 -3.46 10.81
CA SER A 233 -0.35 -2.47 10.12
C SER A 233 -0.90 -3.07 8.83
N THR A 234 -2.12 -2.69 8.47
CA THR A 234 -2.75 -3.08 7.21
C THR A 234 -3.65 -1.96 6.67
N ILE A 235 -3.72 -1.85 5.35
CA ILE A 235 -4.74 -1.09 4.66
C ILE A 235 -5.36 -1.96 3.57
N VAL A 236 -6.69 -1.98 3.52
CA VAL A 236 -7.45 -2.72 2.50
C VAL A 236 -8.42 -1.77 1.81
N TRP A 237 -8.32 -1.71 0.49
CA TRP A 237 -9.21 -0.93 -0.36
C TRP A 237 -10.09 -1.88 -1.18
N PRO A 238 -11.41 -1.58 -1.32
CA PRO A 238 -12.22 -2.27 -2.31
C PRO A 238 -11.74 -1.89 -3.71
N ILE A 239 -11.64 -2.89 -4.57
CA ILE A 239 -11.50 -2.71 -6.01
C ILE A 239 -12.92 -2.68 -6.55
N GLN A 240 -13.39 -1.48 -6.83
CA GLN A 240 -14.77 -1.23 -7.25
C GLN A 240 -14.79 -0.19 -8.36
N GLY A 241 -15.82 -0.25 -9.18
CA GLY A 241 -16.03 0.70 -10.24
C GLY A 241 -16.25 2.11 -9.68
N PRO A 242 -16.25 3.14 -10.54
CA PRO A 242 -16.76 4.45 -10.16
C PRO A 242 -18.22 4.28 -9.70
N ALA A 243 -18.43 4.12 -8.39
CA ALA A 243 -19.75 3.95 -7.82
C ALA A 243 -20.60 5.18 -8.17
N VAL A 244 -21.78 4.93 -8.74
CA VAL A 244 -22.90 5.86 -8.72
C VAL A 244 -23.06 6.29 -7.26
N ARG A 245 -23.02 7.61 -7.03
CA ARG A 245 -22.90 8.23 -5.70
C ARG A 245 -23.80 7.55 -4.67
N ARG A 246 -23.23 6.72 -3.78
CA ARG A 246 -23.86 6.51 -2.47
C ARG A 246 -23.87 7.85 -1.76
N SER A 247 -25.06 8.36 -1.48
CA SER A 247 -25.23 9.35 -0.41
C SER A 247 -24.52 8.77 0.82
N PRO A 248 -23.65 9.54 1.50
CA PRO A 248 -23.09 9.09 2.76
C PRO A 248 -24.27 8.75 3.67
N VAL A 249 -24.32 7.52 4.18
CA VAL A 249 -25.13 7.22 5.36
C VAL A 249 -24.70 8.26 6.38
N SER A 250 -25.64 9.17 6.67
CA SER A 250 -25.39 10.29 7.55
C SER A 250 -25.12 9.73 8.94
N GLY A 251 -23.98 10.07 9.53
CA GLY A 251 -23.78 9.93 10.98
C GLY A 251 -22.87 8.81 11.47
N VAL A 252 -21.72 8.56 10.84
CA VAL A 252 -20.58 7.97 11.58
C VAL A 252 -19.43 8.96 11.55
N ASP A 253 -19.46 9.85 12.54
CA ASP A 253 -18.29 10.60 12.96
C ASP A 253 -17.13 9.63 13.23
N GLU A 254 -15.96 9.93 12.69
CA GLU A 254 -14.71 9.17 12.88
C GLU A 254 -14.13 9.30 14.30
N SER A 255 -14.96 9.54 15.31
CA SER A 255 -14.53 9.86 16.67
C SER A 255 -15.32 9.06 17.70
N GLN A 256 -14.73 7.95 18.16
CA GLN A 256 -15.06 7.23 19.40
C GLN A 256 -16.47 6.63 19.52
N GLY A 257 -16.54 5.50 20.23
CA GLY A 257 -17.72 4.63 20.22
C GLY A 257 -18.97 5.24 20.83
N SER A 258 -20.11 4.84 20.29
CA SER A 258 -21.36 4.80 21.05
C SER A 258 -22.27 3.73 20.46
N GLU A 259 -22.86 2.93 21.35
CA GLU A 259 -23.85 1.91 21.07
C GLU A 259 -25.21 2.53 20.76
N GLY A 260 -25.95 1.92 19.83
CA GLY A 260 -27.40 1.95 19.81
C GLY A 260 -28.07 3.00 18.90
N ALA A 261 -28.61 2.53 17.77
CA ALA A 261 -30.03 2.67 17.44
C ALA A 261 -30.32 1.89 16.15
N ALA A 262 -31.24 0.93 16.25
CA ALA A 262 -31.81 0.23 15.11
C ALA A 262 -32.73 1.20 14.33
N GLY A 263 -32.25 1.67 13.19
CA GLY A 263 -33.04 2.34 12.17
C GLY A 263 -33.30 1.37 11.03
N ASP A 264 -34.53 0.88 10.95
CA ASP A 264 -35.06 0.00 9.93
C ASP A 264 -35.27 0.83 8.66
N ASP A 265 -34.26 0.87 7.77
CA ASP A 265 -34.39 1.48 6.45
C ASP A 265 -33.97 0.45 5.39
N LYS A 266 -35.00 -0.17 4.80
CA LYS A 266 -34.89 -1.00 3.60
C LYS A 266 -34.63 -0.10 2.39
N SER A 267 -33.44 0.50 2.30
CA SER A 267 -32.91 0.90 1.00
C SER A 267 -32.53 -0.39 0.27
N GLU A 268 -33.23 -0.70 -0.81
CA GLU A 268 -32.78 -1.68 -1.80
C GLU A 268 -31.37 -1.24 -2.25
N ASP A 269 -30.38 -1.86 -1.61
CA ASP A 269 -28.97 -1.52 -1.74
C ASP A 269 -28.55 -1.98 -3.14
N GLU A 270 -28.59 -1.07 -4.12
CA GLU A 270 -27.90 -1.27 -5.40
C GLU A 270 -26.44 -1.59 -5.06
N GLY A 271 -26.13 -2.88 -5.08
CA GLY A 271 -24.87 -3.42 -4.60
C GLY A 271 -23.72 -2.75 -5.31
N VAL A 272 -22.81 -2.15 -4.55
CA VAL A 272 -21.54 -1.68 -5.11
C VAL A 272 -20.80 -2.91 -5.64
N ASP A 273 -20.53 -2.92 -6.94
CA ASP A 273 -19.79 -3.98 -7.59
C ASP A 273 -18.32 -3.95 -7.13
N ILE A 274 -18.04 -4.68 -6.05
CA ILE A 274 -16.70 -4.91 -5.52
C ILE A 274 -16.19 -6.22 -6.14
N VAL A 275 -15.34 -6.09 -7.16
CA VAL A 275 -14.75 -7.23 -7.86
C VAL A 275 -13.58 -7.84 -7.08
N GLY A 276 -13.02 -7.10 -6.12
CA GLY A 276 -11.83 -7.52 -5.38
C GLY A 276 -11.37 -6.57 -4.28
N PHE A 277 -10.20 -6.87 -3.73
CA PHE A 277 -9.52 -6.04 -2.74
C PHE A 277 -8.05 -5.86 -3.10
N LEU A 278 -7.53 -4.67 -2.80
CA LEU A 278 -6.11 -4.39 -2.73
C LEU A 278 -5.74 -4.31 -1.24
N SER A 279 -4.81 -5.16 -0.80
CA SER A 279 -4.34 -5.19 0.59
C SER A 279 -2.86 -4.84 0.65
N VAL A 280 -2.48 -3.98 1.60
CA VAL A 280 -1.08 -3.62 1.87
C VAL A 280 -0.81 -3.84 3.36
N ASP A 281 0.13 -4.73 3.66
CA ASP A 281 0.49 -5.10 5.03
C ASP A 281 1.92 -4.70 5.35
N ALA A 282 2.18 -4.24 6.58
CA ALA A 282 3.51 -3.91 7.06
C ALA A 282 3.80 -4.59 8.41
N ARG A 283 5.05 -5.00 8.62
CA ARG A 283 5.48 -5.65 9.88
C ARG A 283 5.47 -4.72 11.08
N ALA A 284 5.68 -3.43 10.86
CA ALA A 284 5.72 -2.43 11.93
C ALA A 284 4.33 -1.87 12.23
N ALA A 285 4.10 -1.47 13.48
CA ALA A 285 2.98 -0.63 13.87
C ALA A 285 3.28 0.83 13.47
N GLY A 286 2.25 1.60 13.13
CA GLY A 286 2.38 2.99 12.71
C GLY A 286 3.09 3.14 11.36
N ALA A 287 3.09 2.09 10.54
CA ALA A 287 3.81 2.10 9.27
C ALA A 287 3.21 3.08 8.26
N PHE A 288 1.89 3.27 8.29
CA PHE A 288 1.18 4.07 7.31
C PHE A 288 0.74 5.42 7.86
N THR A 289 0.58 6.38 6.96
CA THR A 289 -0.02 7.68 7.23
C THR A 289 -1.33 7.80 6.47
N ARG A 290 -2.43 7.97 7.20
CA ARG A 290 -3.77 8.07 6.62
C ARG A 290 -3.88 9.16 5.54
N ALA A 291 -3.21 10.29 5.73
CA ALA A 291 -3.26 11.43 4.81
C ALA A 291 -2.58 11.19 3.45
N LEU A 292 -1.67 10.22 3.35
CA LEU A 292 -0.86 9.99 2.14
C LEU A 292 -1.11 8.61 1.53
N ASP A 293 -1.07 7.56 2.35
CA ASP A 293 -1.11 6.18 1.85
C ASP A 293 -2.52 5.77 1.41
N VAL A 294 -3.55 6.20 2.16
CA VAL A 294 -4.96 5.91 1.84
C VAL A 294 -5.38 6.49 0.48
N PRO A 295 -5.10 7.77 0.16
CA PRO A 295 -5.34 8.31 -1.18
C PRO A 295 -4.61 7.55 -2.29
N THR A 296 -3.35 7.19 -2.09
CA THR A 296 -2.57 6.46 -3.11
C THR A 296 -3.19 5.10 -3.41
N GLY A 297 -3.49 4.29 -2.38
CA GLY A 297 -4.10 2.98 -2.61
C GLY A 297 -5.51 3.08 -3.19
N LYS A 298 -6.26 4.16 -2.90
CA LYS A 298 -7.56 4.44 -3.54
C LYS A 298 -7.41 4.67 -5.05
N PHE A 299 -6.40 5.43 -5.47
CA PHE A 299 -6.14 5.65 -6.89
C PHE A 299 -5.77 4.34 -7.61
N VAL A 300 -4.90 3.54 -6.99
CA VAL A 300 -4.45 2.25 -7.56
C VAL A 300 -5.59 1.24 -7.64
N SER A 301 -6.39 1.09 -6.57
CA SER A 301 -7.54 0.18 -6.56
C SER A 301 -8.60 0.54 -7.60
N ALA A 302 -8.86 1.84 -7.82
CA ALA A 302 -9.72 2.28 -8.91
C ALA A 302 -9.16 1.93 -10.30
N ALA A 303 -7.85 2.09 -10.51
CA ALA A 303 -7.20 1.71 -11.77
C ALA A 303 -7.23 0.21 -12.04
N LEU A 304 -7.14 -0.61 -10.99
CA LEU A 304 -7.23 -2.07 -11.06
C LEU A 304 -8.61 -2.55 -11.50
N HIS A 305 -9.69 -1.82 -11.16
CA HIS A 305 -11.06 -2.25 -11.41
C HIS A 305 -11.32 -2.60 -12.88
N SER A 306 -11.04 -1.67 -13.80
CA SER A 306 -11.33 -1.87 -15.23
C SER A 306 -10.58 -3.09 -15.79
N SER A 307 -9.35 -3.30 -15.35
CA SER A 307 -8.52 -4.42 -15.79
C SER A 307 -9.04 -5.75 -15.24
N LEU A 308 -9.39 -5.81 -13.95
CA LEU A 308 -9.83 -7.04 -13.30
C LEU A 308 -11.24 -7.45 -13.70
N SER A 309 -12.13 -6.49 -13.96
CA SER A 309 -13.49 -6.77 -14.43
C SER A 309 -13.45 -7.52 -15.77
N GLY A 310 -12.67 -7.03 -16.73
CA GLY A 310 -12.50 -7.71 -18.02
C GLY A 310 -11.84 -9.09 -17.88
N TYR A 311 -10.89 -9.25 -16.95
CA TYR A 311 -10.30 -10.56 -16.66
C TYR A 311 -11.33 -11.56 -16.12
N ILE A 312 -12.21 -11.13 -15.21
CA ILE A 312 -13.28 -11.97 -14.66
C ILE A 312 -14.24 -12.38 -15.77
N GLU A 313 -14.69 -11.45 -16.61
CA GLU A 313 -15.58 -11.72 -17.75
C GLU A 313 -14.96 -12.75 -18.72
N ALA A 314 -13.71 -12.53 -19.12
CA ALA A 314 -13.00 -13.45 -20.02
C ALA A 314 -12.80 -14.84 -19.40
N ARG A 315 -12.51 -14.92 -18.09
CA ARG A 315 -12.43 -16.20 -17.36
C ARG A 315 -13.77 -16.91 -17.33
N LEU A 316 -14.88 -16.23 -17.03
CA LEU A 316 -16.22 -16.81 -17.04
C LEU A 316 -16.59 -17.35 -18.42
N ALA A 317 -16.32 -16.60 -19.48
CA ALA A 317 -16.53 -17.04 -20.86
C ALA A 317 -15.72 -18.30 -21.20
N SER A 318 -14.45 -18.37 -20.76
CA SER A 318 -13.57 -19.52 -20.98
C SER A 318 -14.01 -20.80 -20.24
N VAL A 319 -14.72 -20.67 -19.13
CA VAL A 319 -15.29 -21.80 -18.38
C VAL A 319 -16.56 -22.29 -19.06
N ALA A 320 -17.46 -21.38 -19.42
CA ALA A 320 -18.71 -21.72 -20.11
C ALA A 320 -18.48 -22.45 -21.45
N SER A 321 -17.46 -22.06 -22.23
CA SER A 321 -17.12 -22.73 -23.49
C SER A 321 -16.60 -24.16 -23.31
N ARG A 322 -15.98 -24.47 -22.16
CA ARG A 322 -15.53 -25.83 -21.81
C ARG A 322 -16.68 -26.74 -21.38
N GLU A 323 -17.66 -26.20 -20.67
CA GLU A 323 -18.83 -26.97 -20.20
C GLU A 323 -19.84 -27.25 -21.33
N GLY A 324 -19.96 -26.34 -22.31
CA GLY A 324 -20.84 -26.52 -23.47
C GLY A 324 -20.32 -27.46 -24.57
N GLY A 325 -19.04 -27.85 -24.52
CA GLY A 325 -18.35 -28.58 -25.60
C GLY A 325 -18.18 -30.10 -25.40
N GLY A 326 -18.78 -30.69 -24.35
CA GLY A 326 -18.67 -32.14 -24.12
C GLY A 326 -19.41 -32.95 -25.20
N PRO A 327 -18.74 -33.81 -26.00
CA PRO A 327 -19.44 -34.68 -26.93
C PRO A 327 -20.35 -35.62 -26.14
N LYS A 328 -21.67 -35.57 -26.43
CA LYS A 328 -22.58 -36.68 -26.07
C LYS A 328 -21.94 -37.94 -26.64
N PRO A 329 -21.65 -38.98 -25.85
CA PRO A 329 -21.33 -40.28 -26.42
C PRO A 329 -22.56 -40.71 -27.21
N SER A 330 -22.46 -40.65 -28.53
CA SER A 330 -23.43 -41.23 -29.43
C SER A 330 -23.43 -42.72 -29.13
N GLY A 331 -24.44 -43.16 -28.39
CA GLY A 331 -24.71 -44.56 -28.16
C GLY A 331 -24.72 -45.26 -29.50
N SER A 332 -23.84 -46.24 -29.64
CA SER A 332 -23.86 -47.27 -30.66
C SER A 332 -25.23 -47.96 -30.61
N GLU A 333 -26.08 -47.67 -31.60
CA GLU A 333 -27.13 -48.60 -32.00
C GLU A 333 -26.43 -49.83 -32.59
N GLU A 334 -26.35 -50.90 -31.81
CA GLU A 334 -26.12 -52.24 -32.34
C GLU A 334 -27.40 -52.69 -33.06
N SER A 335 -27.25 -52.98 -34.35
CA SER A 335 -28.10 -53.88 -35.12
C SER A 335 -27.21 -54.96 -35.72
#